data_AF-A0A497PZ62-F1
#
_entry.id   AF-A0A497PZ62-F1
#
_cell.length_a   1.000
_cell.length_b   1.000
_cell.length_c   1.000
_cell.angle_alpha   90.00
_cell.angle_beta   90.00
_cell.angle_gamma   90.00
#
_symmetry.space_group_name_H-M   'P 1'
#
loop_
_entity.id
_entity.type
_entity.pdbx_description
1 polymer ?
#
loop_
_entity_poly.entity_id
_entity_poly.type
_entity_poly.pdbx_seq_one_letter_code
_entity_poly.pdbx_strand_id
1 'polypeptide(L)'
;MQKRKPKRINKLRGRRTAGYGRSAGHRASGQRGGKGQAGSKKHHYIKVIQENPRYFGKWGFKRPQGLSESTRVLNIGEIDQAAQILVERGLAEKKGQRIKIDVSKLGVDKILGGG
;
A
#
# COMPACT_ATOMS: atom_id res chain seq x y z
N MET A 1 -21.48 1.74 -21.23
CA MET A 1 -21.97 0.64 -20.36
C MET A 1 -20.88 -0.42 -20.20
N GLN A 2 -20.46 -0.74 -18.98
CA GLN A 2 -19.43 -1.74 -18.73
C GLN A 2 -19.98 -3.15 -19.00
N LYS A 3 -19.49 -3.81 -20.07
CA LYS A 3 -19.97 -5.13 -20.48
C LYS A 3 -19.44 -6.20 -19.51
N ARG A 4 -20.31 -6.81 -18.71
CA ARG A 4 -19.94 -7.91 -17.80
C ARG A 4 -19.56 -9.15 -18.62
N LYS A 5 -18.32 -9.63 -18.47
CA LYS A 5 -17.88 -10.89 -19.11
C LYS A 5 -18.61 -12.08 -18.46
N PRO A 6 -19.05 -13.08 -19.26
CA PRO A 6 -19.68 -14.28 -18.71
C PRO A 6 -18.69 -15.08 -17.86
N LYS A 7 -19.18 -15.70 -16.77
CA LYS A 7 -18.37 -16.53 -15.87
C LYS A 7 -17.83 -17.76 -16.61
N ARG A 8 -16.61 -18.18 -16.27
CA ARG A 8 -15.94 -19.39 -16.82
C ARG A 8 -16.84 -20.64 -16.76
N ILE A 9 -17.65 -20.77 -15.70
CA ILE A 9 -18.53 -21.92 -15.49
C ILE A 9 -19.52 -22.15 -16.64
N ASN A 10 -19.98 -21.08 -17.30
CA ASN A 10 -20.92 -21.21 -18.41
C ASN A 10 -20.32 -21.98 -19.59
N LYS A 11 -19.01 -21.81 -19.84
CA LYS A 11 -18.26 -22.54 -20.88
C LYS A 11 -17.87 -23.97 -20.47
N LEU A 12 -17.91 -24.29 -19.17
CA LEU A 12 -17.46 -25.57 -18.63
C LEU A 12 -18.62 -26.56 -18.37
N ARG A 13 -19.88 -26.14 -18.59
CA ARG A 13 -21.04 -27.04 -18.54
C ARG A 13 -20.86 -28.18 -19.54
N GLY A 14 -21.26 -29.40 -19.17
CA GLY A 14 -21.02 -30.62 -19.95
C GLY A 14 -19.63 -31.25 -19.78
N ARG A 15 -18.66 -30.56 -19.16
CA ARG A 15 -17.39 -31.19 -18.77
C ARG A 15 -17.51 -31.83 -17.39
N ARG A 16 -17.16 -33.12 -17.30
CA ARG A 16 -17.30 -33.96 -16.09
C ARG A 16 -16.77 -33.34 -14.79
N THR A 17 -15.67 -32.59 -14.82
CA THR A 17 -14.98 -32.12 -13.60
C THR A 17 -14.92 -30.61 -13.44
N ALA A 18 -15.53 -29.84 -14.35
CA ALA A 18 -15.48 -28.37 -14.37
C ALA A 18 -14.07 -27.75 -14.17
N GLY A 19 -13.01 -28.49 -14.55
CA GLY A 19 -11.60 -28.06 -14.45
C GLY A 19 -10.88 -28.40 -13.14
N TYR A 20 -11.49 -29.16 -12.23
CA TYR A 20 -10.90 -29.50 -10.92
C TYR A 20 -10.15 -30.85 -10.87
N GLY A 21 -9.89 -31.47 -12.03
CA GLY A 21 -9.24 -32.78 -12.11
C GLY A 21 -10.18 -33.95 -11.80
N ARG A 22 -9.79 -35.16 -12.22
CA ARG A 22 -10.63 -36.37 -12.15
C ARG A 22 -10.51 -37.14 -10.83
N SER A 23 -9.31 -37.20 -10.24
CA SER A 23 -9.04 -38.06 -9.07
C SER A 23 -9.31 -37.38 -7.73
N ALA A 24 -8.74 -36.19 -7.50
CA ALA A 24 -8.86 -35.49 -6.23
C ALA A 24 -10.02 -34.49 -6.16
N GLY A 25 -10.47 -33.97 -7.31
CA GLY A 25 -11.56 -33.01 -7.41
C GLY A 25 -11.33 -31.70 -6.62
N HIS A 26 -12.45 -31.02 -6.30
CA HIS A 26 -12.46 -29.80 -5.49
C HIS A 26 -13.26 -30.04 -4.21
N ARG A 27 -12.54 -30.40 -3.15
CA ARG A 27 -13.03 -30.67 -1.80
C ARG A 27 -12.95 -29.42 -0.94
N ALA A 28 -13.39 -29.56 0.31
CA ALA A 28 -13.44 -28.50 1.30
C ALA A 28 -12.04 -28.11 1.83
N SER A 29 -11.97 -27.52 3.02
CA SER A 29 -10.74 -26.96 3.60
C SER A 29 -9.60 -27.96 3.78
N GLY A 30 -9.87 -29.26 3.87
CA GLY A 30 -8.83 -30.29 3.94
C GLY A 30 -7.87 -30.24 2.75
N GLN A 31 -8.40 -30.04 1.53
CA GLN A 31 -7.57 -29.93 0.33
C GLN A 31 -6.68 -28.67 0.33
N ARG A 32 -7.07 -27.63 1.06
CA ARG A 32 -6.29 -26.39 1.21
C ARG A 32 -5.26 -26.48 2.34
N GLY A 33 -5.24 -27.59 3.08
CA GLY A 33 -4.43 -27.74 4.28
C GLY A 33 -4.93 -26.92 5.47
N GLY A 34 -6.25 -26.67 5.55
CA GLY A 34 -6.89 -25.91 6.63
C GLY A 34 -7.68 -24.70 6.14
N LYS A 35 -8.23 -23.92 7.08
CA LYS A 35 -8.89 -22.64 6.81
C LYS A 35 -7.96 -21.49 7.21
N GLY A 36 -7.87 -20.45 6.38
CA GLY A 36 -7.05 -19.27 6.67
C GLY A 36 -5.56 -19.60 6.79
N GLN A 37 -4.92 -19.07 7.84
CA GLN A 37 -3.50 -19.24 8.17
C GLN A 37 -3.22 -20.48 9.05
N ALA A 38 -4.09 -21.50 8.95
CA ALA A 38 -3.84 -22.77 9.64
C ALA A 38 -2.56 -23.41 9.10
N GLY A 39 -1.74 -23.98 9.98
CA GLY A 39 -0.51 -24.67 9.57
C GLY A 39 0.66 -23.77 9.17
N SER A 40 0.56 -22.44 9.34
CA SER A 40 1.64 -21.51 8.98
C SER A 40 2.96 -21.77 9.74
N LYS A 41 2.92 -22.42 10.91
CA LYS A 41 4.12 -22.89 11.65
C LYS A 41 4.44 -24.38 11.42
N LYS A 42 3.77 -25.05 10.47
CA LYS A 42 3.89 -26.49 10.20
C LYS A 42 3.98 -26.72 8.68
N HIS A 43 2.99 -27.37 8.08
CA HIS A 43 2.99 -27.74 6.65
C HIS A 43 2.88 -26.55 5.68
N HIS A 44 2.54 -25.33 6.16
CA HIS A 44 2.60 -24.09 5.36
C HIS A 44 3.80 -23.19 5.71
N TYR A 45 4.73 -23.67 6.53
CA TYR A 45 5.87 -22.88 7.00
C TYR A 45 6.75 -22.33 5.87
N ILE A 46 7.07 -23.17 4.88
CA ILE A 46 7.93 -22.79 3.76
C ILE A 46 7.32 -21.60 2.99
N LYS A 47 6.03 -21.69 2.67
CA LYS A 47 5.31 -20.63 1.97
C LYS A 47 5.36 -19.32 2.76
N VAL A 48 5.09 -19.40 4.06
CA VAL A 48 5.02 -18.23 4.93
C VAL A 48 6.36 -17.50 5.02
N ILE A 49 7.46 -18.25 5.17
CA ILE A 49 8.80 -17.67 5.24
C ILE A 49 9.26 -17.10 3.89
N GLN A 50 8.88 -17.72 2.77
CA GLN A 50 9.19 -17.19 1.44
C GLN A 50 8.46 -15.87 1.16
N GLU A 51 7.18 -15.76 1.53
CA GLU A 51 6.39 -14.54 1.32
C GLU A 51 6.76 -13.45 2.33
N ASN A 52 6.98 -13.81 3.59
CA ASN A 52 7.36 -12.89 4.64
C ASN A 52 8.23 -13.60 5.71
N PRO A 53 9.58 -13.45 5.65
CA PRO A 53 10.48 -14.02 6.64
C PRO A 53 10.21 -13.51 8.07
N ARG A 54 9.65 -12.29 8.18
CA ARG A 54 9.22 -11.66 9.43
C ARG A 54 7.71 -11.82 9.61
N TYR A 55 7.16 -13.01 9.37
CA TYR A 55 5.77 -13.29 9.68
C TYR A 55 5.58 -13.69 11.15
N PHE A 56 6.53 -14.44 11.71
CA PHE A 56 6.49 -14.89 13.10
C PHE A 56 7.47 -14.11 13.97
N GLY A 57 6.99 -13.66 15.13
CA GLY A 57 7.81 -13.01 16.15
C GLY A 57 7.24 -11.68 16.58
N LYS A 58 8.02 -10.96 17.38
CA LYS A 58 7.80 -9.57 17.76
C LYS A 58 9.10 -8.84 17.47
N TRP A 59 9.02 -7.64 16.90
CA TRP A 59 10.20 -6.81 16.60
C TRP A 59 10.02 -5.43 17.20
N GLY A 60 11.05 -4.94 17.89
CA GLY A 60 11.06 -3.61 18.51
C GLY A 60 10.09 -3.46 19.68
N PHE A 61 9.67 -2.22 19.92
CA PHE A 61 8.76 -1.83 20.98
C PHE A 61 7.77 -0.78 20.47
N LYS A 62 6.58 -0.69 21.08
CA LYS A 62 5.56 0.30 20.73
C LYS A 62 5.69 1.53 21.63
N ARG A 63 5.93 2.70 21.03
CA ARG A 63 5.96 3.99 21.75
C ARG A 63 4.52 4.42 22.12
N PRO A 64 4.32 5.11 23.26
CA PRO A 64 3.01 5.70 23.60
C PRO A 64 2.57 6.73 22.55
N GLN A 65 1.26 6.77 22.25
CA GLN A 65 0.73 7.59 21.16
C GLN A 65 0.97 9.10 21.37
N GLY A 66 0.94 9.57 22.62
CA GLY A 66 1.15 10.98 22.95
C GLY A 66 2.56 11.50 22.68
N LEU A 67 3.55 10.61 22.50
CA LEU A 67 4.94 10.99 22.19
C LEU A 67 5.27 10.84 20.69
N SER A 68 4.31 10.41 19.88
CA SER A 68 4.50 10.18 18.45
C SER A 68 4.12 11.43 17.66
N GLU A 69 5.05 12.37 17.55
CA GLU A 69 4.88 13.55 16.70
C GLU A 69 5.17 13.22 15.23
N SER A 70 4.28 13.61 14.32
CA SER A 70 4.48 13.49 12.88
C SER A 70 5.10 14.78 12.35
N THR A 71 6.34 14.72 11.88
CA THR A 71 7.02 15.84 11.20
C THR A 71 6.47 16.00 9.78
N ARG A 72 5.99 17.18 9.43
CA ARG A 72 5.60 17.53 8.04
C ARG A 72 6.84 17.95 7.27
N VAL A 73 7.12 17.23 6.18
CA VAL A 73 8.28 17.47 5.31
C VAL A 73 7.84 17.94 3.94
N LEU A 74 8.61 18.85 3.33
CA LEU A 74 8.37 19.33 1.96
C LEU A 74 9.68 19.32 1.16
N ASN A 75 9.60 18.92 -0.11
CA ASN A 75 10.76 18.89 -1.02
C ASN A 75 10.93 20.22 -1.77
N ILE A 76 12.17 20.59 -2.11
CA ILE A 76 12.47 21.83 -2.85
C ILE A 76 11.85 21.83 -4.25
N GLY A 77 11.89 20.69 -4.97
CA GLY A 77 11.28 20.60 -6.30
C GLY A 77 9.76 20.82 -6.30
N GLU A 78 9.08 20.36 -5.25
CA GLU A 78 7.64 20.60 -5.07
C GLU A 78 7.34 22.08 -4.78
N ILE A 79 8.22 22.75 -4.03
CA ILE A 79 8.12 24.20 -3.78
C ILE A 79 8.26 24.98 -5.08
N ASP A 80 9.20 24.60 -5.96
CA ASP A 80 9.44 25.27 -7.23
C ASP A 80 8.23 25.15 -8.17
N GLN A 81 7.68 23.94 -8.31
CA GLN A 81 6.46 23.72 -9.10
C GLN A 81 5.25 24.48 -8.56
N ALA A 82 5.12 24.55 -7.24
CA ALA A 82 4.01 25.24 -6.58
C ALA A 82 4.22 26.77 -6.48
N ALA A 83 5.40 27.29 -6.82
CA ALA A 83 5.77 28.68 -6.56
C ALA A 83 4.80 29.68 -7.21
N GLN A 84 4.35 29.43 -8.44
CA GLN A 84 3.40 30.31 -9.14
C GLN A 84 2.01 30.31 -8.47
N ILE A 85 1.52 29.14 -8.09
CA ILE A 85 0.22 28.96 -7.41
C ILE A 85 0.26 29.59 -6.00
N LEU A 86 1.40 29.50 -5.31
CA LEU A 86 1.58 30.11 -3.99
C LEU A 86 1.61 31.64 -4.04
N VAL A 87 2.12 32.23 -5.13
CA VAL A 87 2.06 33.67 -5.37
C VAL A 87 0.62 34.12 -5.63
N GLU A 88 -0.14 33.40 -6.45
CA GLU A 88 -1.56 33.70 -6.72
C GLU A 88 -2.42 33.63 -5.45
N ARG A 89 -2.10 32.71 -4.54
CA ARG A 89 -2.79 32.55 -3.25
C ARG A 89 -2.33 33.53 -2.17
N GLY A 90 -1.41 34.45 -2.47
CA GLY A 90 -0.89 35.43 -1.53
C GLY A 90 -0.02 34.85 -0.40
N LEU A 91 0.44 33.60 -0.54
CA LEU A 91 1.28 32.90 0.43
C LEU A 91 2.78 33.12 0.16
N ALA A 92 3.12 33.72 -0.98
CA ALA A 92 4.49 34.06 -1.36
C ALA A 92 4.59 35.52 -1.82
N GLU A 93 5.61 36.23 -1.34
CA GLU A 93 5.89 37.61 -1.73
C GLU A 93 6.85 37.62 -2.94
N LYS A 94 6.44 38.26 -4.03
CA LYS A 94 7.33 38.52 -5.16
C LYS A 94 8.14 39.78 -4.87
N LYS A 95 9.41 39.62 -4.47
CA LYS A 95 10.37 40.74 -4.35
C LYS A 95 11.22 40.79 -5.62
N GLY A 96 10.73 41.54 -6.62
CA GLY A 96 11.41 41.70 -7.90
C GLY A 96 11.52 40.38 -8.68
N GLN A 97 12.74 39.88 -8.86
CA GLN A 97 13.04 38.64 -9.59
C GLN A 97 13.06 37.37 -8.70
N ARG A 98 12.88 37.51 -7.38
CA ARG A 98 12.90 36.41 -6.41
C ARG A 98 11.53 36.21 -5.76
N ILE A 99 11.12 34.95 -5.61
CA ILE A 99 9.90 34.56 -4.88
C ILE A 99 10.33 34.20 -3.45
N LYS A 100 9.84 34.94 -2.46
CA LYS A 100 10.06 34.62 -1.05
C LYS A 100 8.86 33.83 -0.54
N ILE A 101 9.10 32.58 -0.19
CA ILE A 101 8.10 31.66 0.37
C ILE A 101 8.40 31.48 1.85
N ASP A 102 7.42 31.78 2.71
CA ASP A 102 7.53 31.53 4.14
C ASP A 102 6.98 30.13 4.46
N VAL A 103 7.90 29.21 4.70
CA VAL A 103 7.62 27.79 4.90
C VAL A 103 6.95 27.53 6.27
N SER A 104 7.12 28.44 7.23
CA SER A 104 6.45 28.37 8.54
C SER A 104 4.93 28.53 8.41
N LYS A 105 4.49 29.41 7.49
CA LYS A 105 3.07 29.62 7.19
C LYS A 105 2.43 28.44 6.46
N LEU A 106 3.25 27.62 5.80
CA LEU A 106 2.83 26.38 5.15
C LEU A 106 2.71 25.22 6.13
N GLY A 107 3.10 25.40 7.40
CA GLY A 107 3.02 24.37 8.43
C GLY A 107 3.94 23.19 8.15
N VAL A 108 5.14 23.46 7.63
CA VAL A 108 6.17 22.48 7.32
C VAL A 108 7.28 22.60 8.36
N ASP A 109 7.68 21.47 8.93
CA ASP A 109 8.69 21.41 9.99
C ASP A 109 10.11 21.24 9.43
N LYS A 110 10.25 20.63 8.25
CA LYS A 110 11.56 20.39 7.61
C LYS A 110 11.48 20.39 6.09
N ILE A 111 12.46 21.03 5.46
CA ILE A 111 12.65 21.01 4.00
C ILE A 111 13.69 19.95 3.65
N LEU A 112 13.39 19.13 2.64
CA LEU A 112 14.28 18.12 2.10
C LEU A 112 14.79 18.53 0.73
N GLY A 113 16.04 18.18 0.42
CA GLY A 113 16.70 18.48 -0.86
C GLY A 113 16.31 17.53 -2.00
N GLY A 114 15.05 17.05 -2.02
CA GLY A 114 14.51 16.29 -3.13
C GLY A 114 13.98 17.22 -4.23
N GLY A 115 14.27 16.90 -5.48
CA GLY A 115 13.88 17.69 -6.65
C GLY A 115 14.61 17.19 -7.88
#